data_AF-A0A6V8PL97-F1
#
_entry.id   AF-A0A6V8PL97-F1
#
_cell.length_a   1.000
_cell.length_b   1.000
_cell.length_c   1.000
_cell.angle_alpha   90.00
_cell.angle_beta   90.00
_cell.angle_gamma   90.00
#
_symmetry.space_group_name_H-M   'P 1'
#
loop_
_entity.id
_entity.type
_entity.pdbx_description
1 polymer ?
#
loop_
_entity_poly.entity_id
_entity_poly.type
_entity_poly.pdbx_seq_one_letter_code
_entity_poly.pdbx_strand_id
1 'polypeptide(L)'
;MILLNQRQIKNGIKYRNGYLIWNGLQLKCIIHPNDKVISYGLLHPVKYCRLVRRKYEGKNLFYAQLVVEGIPYQKYAYGDKEVGVDIGPSTIAYVSDTDASLEQFCQEPKPIEKQIRVLQRKMDRQRRANNPDNYNPDGTAKEGRLKWKNCHRYLGTTKEKLCELYRIQTAHRRTLQGRLSNKILRVGKYIKLESIMAGGACALMGVLK
;
A
#
# COMPACT_ATOMS: atom_id res chain seq x y z
N MET A 1 -32.95 -16.93 -8.16
CA MET A 1 -33.04 -15.45 -8.26
C MET A 1 -32.90 -14.88 -6.85
N ILE A 2 -31.69 -14.54 -6.39
CA ILE A 2 -31.46 -14.09 -5.01
C ILE A 2 -31.51 -12.55 -5.00
N LEU A 3 -32.60 -12.01 -4.46
CA LEU A 3 -32.77 -10.59 -4.17
C LEU A 3 -31.95 -10.25 -2.92
N LEU A 4 -30.74 -9.72 -3.10
CA LEU A 4 -29.94 -9.19 -1.99
C LEU A 4 -30.45 -7.79 -1.63
N ASN A 5 -31.00 -7.68 -0.42
CA ASN A 5 -31.49 -6.46 0.21
C ASN A 5 -30.29 -5.51 0.47
N GLN A 6 -30.04 -4.54 -0.42
CA GLN A 6 -28.89 -3.65 -0.31
C GLN A 6 -29.20 -2.49 0.66
N ARG A 7 -28.56 -2.49 1.84
CA ARG A 7 -28.56 -1.32 2.75
C ARG A 7 -27.89 -0.14 2.03
N GLN A 8 -28.64 0.96 1.90
CA GLN A 8 -28.23 2.17 1.20
C GLN A 8 -26.99 2.81 1.85
N ILE A 9 -26.00 3.16 1.02
CA ILE A 9 -24.89 4.04 1.41
C ILE A 9 -24.94 5.32 0.60
N LYS A 10 -24.83 6.46 1.30
CA LYS A 10 -25.03 7.86 0.87
C LYS A 10 -24.29 8.30 -0.41
N ASN A 11 -23.40 7.49 -0.98
CA ASN A 11 -22.49 7.88 -2.07
C ASN A 11 -23.01 7.57 -3.48
N GLY A 12 -24.20 6.95 -3.62
CA GLY A 12 -24.85 6.72 -4.92
C GLY A 12 -24.20 5.67 -5.84
N ILE A 13 -23.02 5.14 -5.49
CA ILE A 13 -22.32 4.09 -6.23
C ILE A 13 -22.85 2.72 -5.79
N LYS A 14 -23.37 1.94 -6.74
CA LYS A 14 -23.95 0.62 -6.51
C LYS A 14 -23.24 -0.43 -7.36
N TYR A 15 -23.20 -1.66 -6.86
CA TYR A 15 -22.79 -2.83 -7.64
C TYR A 15 -23.98 -3.76 -7.82
N ARG A 16 -24.24 -4.18 -9.07
CA ARG A 16 -25.34 -5.11 -9.40
C ARG A 16 -24.95 -5.97 -10.60
N ASN A 17 -25.01 -7.29 -10.43
CA ASN A 17 -24.85 -8.27 -11.51
C ASN A 17 -23.60 -8.06 -12.41
N GLY A 18 -22.45 -7.70 -11.83
CA GLY A 18 -21.22 -7.44 -12.59
C GLY A 18 -21.10 -6.02 -13.14
N TYR A 19 -22.02 -5.12 -12.80
CA TYR A 19 -21.99 -3.72 -13.21
C TYR A 19 -21.85 -2.79 -12.02
N LEU A 20 -21.04 -1.74 -12.19
CA LEU A 20 -21.03 -0.55 -11.35
C LEU A 20 -22.04 0.45 -11.88
N ILE A 21 -22.94 0.91 -11.03
CA ILE A 21 -23.98 1.88 -11.36
C ILE A 21 -23.74 3.14 -10.54
N TRP A 22 -23.61 4.30 -11.18
CA TRP A 22 -23.38 5.57 -10.51
C TRP A 22 -23.96 6.74 -11.31
N ASN A 23 -24.95 7.46 -10.77
CA ASN A 23 -25.56 8.63 -11.42
C ASN A 23 -25.95 8.41 -12.91
N GLY A 24 -26.58 7.29 -13.24
CA GLY A 24 -26.96 6.92 -14.60
C GLY A 24 -25.85 6.26 -15.43
N LEU A 25 -24.58 6.39 -15.01
CA LEU A 25 -23.46 5.66 -15.61
C LEU A 25 -23.52 4.18 -15.22
N GLN A 26 -23.39 3.29 -16.20
CA GLN A 26 -23.27 1.85 -16.01
C GLN A 26 -21.95 1.36 -16.61
N LEU A 27 -21.07 0.82 -15.77
CA LEU A 27 -19.76 0.30 -16.18
C LEU A 27 -19.70 -1.20 -15.89
N LYS A 28 -19.39 -2.01 -16.91
CA LYS A 28 -19.14 -3.44 -16.72
C LYS A 28 -17.84 -3.62 -15.93
N CYS A 29 -17.91 -4.33 -14.80
CA CYS A 29 -16.73 -4.66 -14.00
C CYS A 29 -15.93 -5.76 -14.68
N ILE A 30 -14.61 -5.58 -14.75
CA ILE A 30 -13.68 -6.65 -15.14
C ILE A 30 -13.49 -7.53 -13.90
N ILE A 31 -13.97 -8.77 -13.97
CA ILE A 31 -13.92 -9.75 -12.88
C ILE A 31 -13.16 -10.97 -13.39
N HIS A 32 -12.13 -11.39 -12.64
CA HIS A 32 -11.37 -12.60 -12.95
C HIS A 32 -12.01 -13.80 -12.22
N PRO A 33 -12.70 -14.71 -12.92
CA PRO A 33 -13.51 -15.76 -12.27
C PRO A 33 -12.66 -16.79 -11.50
N ASN A 34 -11.39 -16.95 -11.86
CA ASN A 34 -10.47 -17.90 -11.23
C ASN A 34 -9.85 -17.37 -9.93
N ASP A 35 -10.06 -16.10 -9.58
CA ASP A 35 -9.59 -15.56 -8.31
C ASP A 35 -10.54 -15.96 -7.18
N LYS A 36 -10.13 -16.96 -6.39
CA LYS A 36 -10.92 -17.51 -5.27
C LYS A 36 -11.36 -16.44 -4.27
N VAL A 37 -10.58 -15.39 -4.05
CA VAL A 37 -10.87 -14.33 -3.07
C VAL A 37 -11.97 -13.43 -3.60
N ILE A 38 -11.87 -13.05 -4.87
CA ILE A 38 -12.90 -12.24 -5.54
C ILE A 38 -14.19 -13.03 -5.62
N SER A 39 -14.12 -14.28 -6.11
CA SER A 39 -15.29 -15.15 -6.23
C SER A 39 -15.97 -15.38 -4.88
N TYR A 40 -15.20 -15.65 -3.81
CA TYR A 40 -15.74 -15.76 -2.46
C TYR A 40 -16.39 -14.45 -1.99
N GLY A 41 -15.74 -13.31 -2.19
CA GLY A 41 -16.29 -12.01 -1.81
C GLY A 41 -17.59 -11.67 -2.53
N LEU A 42 -17.73 -12.05 -3.80
CA LEU A 42 -18.94 -11.82 -4.60
C LEU A 42 -20.15 -12.67 -4.17
N LEU A 43 -19.93 -13.73 -3.38
CA LEU A 43 -21.01 -14.52 -2.76
C LEU A 43 -21.63 -13.82 -1.55
N HIS A 44 -20.96 -12.79 -1.01
CA HIS A 44 -21.38 -12.11 0.22
C HIS A 44 -22.18 -10.83 -0.06
N PRO A 45 -23.07 -10.40 0.86
CA PRO A 45 -23.77 -9.13 0.73
C PRO A 45 -22.80 -7.95 0.64
N VAL A 46 -23.00 -7.10 -0.37
CA VAL A 46 -22.22 -5.86 -0.51
C VAL A 46 -22.78 -4.81 0.45
N LYS A 47 -21.95 -4.35 1.37
CA LYS A 47 -22.27 -3.25 2.29
C LYS A 47 -22.24 -1.92 1.55
N TYR A 48 -21.13 -1.64 0.86
CA TYR A 48 -21.00 -0.50 -0.06
C TYR A 48 -19.96 -0.72 -1.14
N CYS A 49 -20.05 0.13 -2.16
CA CYS A 49 -18.99 0.32 -3.13
C CYS A 49 -18.35 1.71 -2.95
N ARG A 50 -17.03 1.80 -3.20
CA ARG A 50 -16.30 3.07 -3.30
C ARG A 50 -15.35 3.05 -4.47
N LEU A 51 -15.07 4.22 -5.05
CA LEU A 51 -14.02 4.38 -6.04
C LEU A 51 -12.69 4.63 -5.35
N VAL A 52 -11.67 3.85 -5.70
CA VAL A 52 -10.30 4.03 -5.23
C VAL A 52 -9.43 4.41 -6.41
N ARG A 53 -8.78 5.58 -6.32
CA ARG A 53 -7.81 6.04 -7.30
C ARG A 53 -6.42 5.50 -6.95
N ARG A 54 -5.73 4.93 -7.92
CA ARG A 54 -4.31 4.55 -7.84
C ARG A 54 -3.56 5.18 -9.01
N LYS A 55 -2.34 5.65 -8.78
CA LYS A 55 -1.48 6.20 -9.83
C LYS A 55 -0.43 5.16 -10.23
N TYR A 56 -0.30 4.88 -11.52
CA TYR A 56 0.69 3.96 -12.10
C TYR A 56 1.33 4.65 -13.30
N GLU A 57 2.66 4.79 -13.29
CA GLU A 57 3.42 5.37 -14.42
C GLU A 57 2.86 6.71 -14.90
N GLY A 58 2.50 7.60 -13.97
CA GLY A 58 1.92 8.91 -14.32
C GLY A 58 0.40 8.89 -14.54
N LYS A 59 -0.22 7.72 -14.76
CA LYS A 59 -1.65 7.59 -15.11
C LYS A 59 -2.51 7.29 -13.88
N ASN A 60 -3.68 7.91 -13.79
CA ASN A 60 -4.68 7.59 -12.79
C ASN A 60 -5.54 6.42 -13.25
N LEU A 61 -5.55 5.34 -12.47
CA LEU A 61 -6.45 4.20 -12.61
C LEU A 61 -7.46 4.23 -11.48
N PHE A 62 -8.73 4.02 -11.82
CA PHE A 62 -9.83 3.97 -10.87
C PHE A 62 -10.34 2.55 -10.74
N TYR A 63 -10.50 2.10 -9.50
CA TYR A 63 -11.01 0.78 -9.16
C TYR A 63 -12.30 0.92 -8.37
N ALA A 64 -13.33 0.17 -8.75
CA ALA A 64 -14.46 -0.07 -7.88
C ALA A 64 -14.04 -1.05 -6.78
N GLN A 65 -14.04 -0.59 -5.52
CA GLN A 65 -13.82 -1.44 -4.37
C GLN A 65 -15.15 -1.75 -3.73
N LEU A 66 -15.53 -3.03 -3.77
CA LEU A 66 -16.67 -3.56 -3.05
C LEU A 66 -16.22 -3.88 -1.63
N VAL A 67 -16.99 -3.41 -0.64
CA VAL A 67 -16.86 -3.79 0.76
C VAL A 67 -18.04 -4.68 1.07
N VAL A 68 -17.74 -5.92 1.43
CA VAL A 68 -18.73 -6.99 1.65
C VAL A 68 -18.80 -7.33 3.14
N GLU A 69 -19.95 -7.84 3.57
CA GLU A 69 -20.15 -8.36 4.92
C GLU A 69 -19.64 -9.81 5.03
N GLY A 70 -19.43 -10.30 6.24
CA GLY A 70 -19.03 -11.69 6.51
C GLY A 70 -17.58 -11.86 6.93
N ILE A 71 -17.11 -13.10 6.87
CA ILE A 71 -15.77 -13.53 7.29
C ILE A 71 -14.84 -13.43 6.07
N PRO A 72 -13.62 -12.86 6.18
CA PRO A 72 -12.70 -12.77 5.06
C PRO A 72 -12.28 -14.16 4.57
N TYR A 73 -12.06 -14.30 3.26
CA TYR A 73 -11.56 -15.53 2.67
C TYR A 73 -10.19 -15.90 3.25
N GLN A 74 -10.12 -17.03 3.93
CA GLN A 74 -8.87 -17.56 4.48
C GLN A 74 -8.05 -18.22 3.38
N LYS A 75 -6.99 -17.54 2.92
CA LYS A 75 -6.10 -18.06 1.86
C LYS A 75 -5.17 -19.16 2.33
N TYR A 76 -4.76 -19.12 3.60
CA TYR A 76 -3.79 -20.03 4.19
C TYR A 76 -4.29 -20.51 5.54
N ALA A 77 -4.04 -21.78 5.86
CA ALA A 77 -4.25 -22.30 7.20
C ALA A 77 -3.33 -21.58 8.20
N TYR A 78 -3.81 -21.45 9.43
CA TYR A 78 -3.02 -20.93 10.54
C TYR A 78 -2.45 -22.08 11.36
N GLY A 79 -1.30 -21.84 12.00
CA GLY A 79 -0.81 -22.70 13.05
C GLY A 79 -1.64 -22.53 14.33
N ASP A 80 -1.41 -23.39 15.31
CA ASP A 80 -2.11 -23.40 16.60
C ASP A 80 -1.25 -22.87 17.76
N LYS A 81 0.03 -22.58 17.50
CA LYS A 81 1.02 -22.22 18.52
C LYS A 81 0.97 -20.76 18.93
N GLU A 82 1.66 -20.51 20.04
CA GLU A 82 2.07 -19.18 20.46
C GLU A 82 3.42 -18.83 19.81
N VAL A 83 3.55 -17.59 19.33
CA VAL A 83 4.76 -17.09 18.68
C VAL A 83 5.15 -15.76 19.30
N GLY A 84 6.34 -15.70 19.90
CA GLY A 84 6.98 -14.45 20.29
C GLY A 84 7.67 -13.83 19.10
N VAL A 85 7.44 -12.53 18.85
CA VAL A 85 8.04 -11.79 17.75
C VAL A 85 8.72 -10.54 18.28
N ASP A 86 9.98 -10.36 17.89
CA ASP A 86 10.79 -9.18 18.18
C ASP A 86 11.16 -8.49 16.86
N ILE A 87 10.88 -7.19 16.76
CA ILE A 87 11.06 -6.41 15.54
C ILE A 87 12.11 -5.33 15.81
N GLY A 88 13.34 -5.60 15.38
CA GLY A 88 14.41 -4.63 15.33
C GLY A 88 14.33 -3.70 14.11
N PRO A 89 15.19 -2.66 14.03
CA PRO A 89 15.19 -1.69 12.93
C PRO A 89 15.40 -2.31 11.54
N SER A 90 16.18 -3.39 11.47
CA SER A 90 16.59 -4.04 10.21
C SER A 90 16.34 -5.54 10.21
N THR A 91 15.83 -6.10 11.30
CA THR A 91 15.67 -7.54 11.48
C THR A 91 14.37 -7.85 12.21
N ILE A 92 13.82 -9.03 11.96
CA ILE A 92 12.69 -9.58 12.69
C ILE A 92 13.07 -10.97 13.18
N ALA A 93 12.91 -11.20 14.47
CA ALA A 93 13.05 -12.50 15.07
C ALA A 93 11.66 -13.04 15.42
N TYR A 94 11.44 -14.33 15.23
CA TYR A 94 10.27 -15.00 15.79
C TYR A 94 10.66 -16.35 16.38
N VAL A 95 10.03 -16.71 17.50
CA VAL A 95 10.27 -17.94 18.24
C VAL A 95 8.93 -18.54 18.67
N SER A 96 8.84 -19.86 18.59
CA SER A 96 7.77 -20.70 19.09
C SER A 96 8.39 -21.99 19.64
N ASP A 97 7.57 -22.88 20.20
CA ASP A 97 8.04 -24.17 20.73
C ASP A 97 8.70 -25.07 19.66
N THR A 98 8.38 -24.87 18.38
CA THR A 98 8.87 -25.71 17.26
C THR A 98 9.84 -25.00 16.33
N ASP A 99 9.80 -23.67 16.27
CA ASP A 99 10.50 -22.89 15.26
C ASP A 99 11.12 -21.62 15.85
N ALA A 100 12.34 -21.31 15.39
CA ALA A 100 13.01 -20.04 15.66
C ALA A 100 13.63 -19.50 14.37
N SER A 101 13.53 -18.19 14.13
CA SER A 101 14.14 -17.55 12.96
C SER A 101 14.53 -16.11 13.22
N LEU A 102 15.58 -15.66 12.53
CA LEU A 102 16.02 -14.27 12.44
C LEU A 102 16.14 -13.90 10.97
N GLU A 103 15.32 -12.95 10.52
CA GLU A 103 15.24 -12.53 9.12
C GLU A 103 15.54 -11.04 8.97
N GLN A 104 16.04 -10.64 7.79
CA GLN A 104 16.17 -9.23 7.42
C GLN A 104 14.78 -8.61 7.22
N PHE A 105 14.52 -7.47 7.88
CA PHE A 105 13.24 -6.79 7.79
C PHE A 105 13.14 -5.98 6.51
N CYS A 106 12.23 -6.39 5.61
CA CYS A 106 11.85 -5.63 4.42
C CYS A 106 13.02 -5.15 3.54
N GLN A 107 14.05 -5.99 3.36
CA GLN A 107 15.25 -5.61 2.60
C GLN A 107 14.89 -5.09 1.20
N GLU A 108 15.42 -3.91 0.87
CA GLU A 108 15.16 -3.28 -0.42
C GLU A 108 16.10 -3.76 -1.52
N PRO A 109 15.63 -3.79 -2.77
CA PRO A 109 16.52 -3.99 -3.91
C PRO A 109 17.45 -2.78 -4.08
N LYS A 110 18.76 -2.99 -3.86
CA LYS A 110 19.85 -1.98 -4.04
C LYS A 110 19.73 -1.12 -5.31
N PRO A 111 19.29 -1.63 -6.48
CA PRO A 111 19.17 -0.81 -7.70
C PRO A 111 18.16 0.35 -7.59
N ILE A 112 17.08 0.23 -6.81
CA ILE A 112 16.03 1.25 -6.71
C ILE A 112 16.51 2.45 -5.90
N GLU A 113 17.22 2.21 -4.78
CA GLU A 113 17.75 3.28 -3.93
C GLU A 113 18.73 4.19 -4.68
N LYS A 114 19.60 3.60 -5.51
CA LYS A 114 20.53 4.35 -6.35
C LYS A 114 19.79 5.27 -7.31
N GLN A 115 18.72 4.78 -7.95
CA GLN A 115 17.91 5.58 -8.88
C GLN A 115 17.17 6.71 -8.16
N ILE A 116 16.59 6.43 -6.98
CA ILE A 116 15.95 7.44 -6.12
C ILE A 116 16.95 8.55 -5.79
N ARG A 117 18.15 8.21 -5.33
CA ARG A 117 19.20 9.18 -4.97
C ARG A 117 19.59 10.06 -6.18
N VAL A 118 19.74 9.47 -7.36
CA VAL A 118 20.06 10.22 -8.59
C VAL A 118 18.94 11.20 -8.94
N LEU A 119 17.67 10.76 -8.88
CA LEU A 119 16.52 11.62 -9.18
C LEU A 119 16.34 12.73 -8.15
N GLN A 120 16.52 12.45 -6.86
CA GLN A 120 16.47 13.46 -5.80
C GLN A 120 17.54 14.55 -6.01
N ARG A 121 18.79 14.16 -6.31
CA ARG A 121 19.86 15.12 -6.64
C ARG A 121 19.53 15.94 -7.89
N LYS A 122 18.94 15.31 -8.91
CA LYS A 122 18.48 16.01 -10.11
C LYS A 122 17.37 17.02 -9.80
N MET A 123 16.39 16.64 -8.98
CA MET A 123 15.32 17.52 -8.51
C MET A 123 15.88 18.71 -7.74
N ASP A 124 16.85 18.48 -6.87
CA ASP A 124 17.47 19.54 -6.07
C ASP A 124 18.23 20.54 -6.95
N ARG A 125 19.01 20.07 -7.94
CA ARG A 125 19.65 20.94 -8.94
C ARG A 125 18.65 21.76 -9.75
N GLN A 126 17.57 21.13 -10.23
CA GLN A 126 16.50 21.82 -10.96
C GLN A 126 15.81 22.88 -10.08
N ARG A 127 15.55 22.55 -8.81
CA ARG A 127 14.95 23.48 -7.85
C ARG A 127 15.85 24.70 -7.63
N ARG A 128 17.16 24.52 -7.48
CA ARG A 128 18.15 25.61 -7.37
C ARG A 128 18.19 26.47 -8.64
N ALA A 129 18.36 25.85 -9.81
CA ALA A 129 18.45 26.58 -11.08
C ALA A 129 17.18 27.40 -11.41
N ASN A 130 16.00 26.89 -11.07
CA ASN A 130 14.74 27.60 -11.31
C ASN A 130 14.45 28.71 -10.27
N ASN A 131 15.16 28.72 -9.14
CA ASN A 131 14.90 29.60 -8.00
C ASN A 131 16.20 30.12 -7.36
N PRO A 132 17.12 30.74 -8.13
CA PRO A 132 18.40 31.19 -7.58
C PRO A 132 18.20 32.18 -6.42
N ASP A 133 17.21 33.05 -6.52
CA ASP A 133 16.90 34.09 -5.51
C ASP A 133 16.47 33.52 -4.15
N ASN A 134 16.11 32.24 -4.09
CA ASN A 134 15.68 31.56 -2.87
C ASN A 134 16.84 30.93 -2.07
N TYR A 135 18.09 31.06 -2.53
CA TYR A 135 19.26 30.49 -1.86
C TYR A 135 20.23 31.59 -1.42
N ASN A 136 20.92 31.33 -0.31
CA ASN A 136 22.02 32.14 0.19
C ASN A 136 23.31 31.85 -0.59
N PRO A 137 24.33 32.72 -0.51
CA PRO A 137 25.63 32.47 -1.13
C PRO A 137 26.31 31.16 -0.70
N ASP A 138 26.02 30.67 0.52
CA ASP A 138 26.50 29.39 1.05
C ASP A 138 25.71 28.16 0.52
N GLY A 139 24.69 28.37 -0.31
CA GLY A 139 23.86 27.33 -0.91
C GLY A 139 22.72 26.82 -0.03
N THR A 140 22.53 27.37 1.17
CA THR A 140 21.37 27.10 2.03
C THR A 140 20.10 27.78 1.49
N ALA A 141 18.93 27.22 1.77
CA ALA A 141 17.67 27.85 1.40
C ALA A 141 17.38 29.01 2.37
N LYS A 142 16.94 30.15 1.83
CA LYS A 142 16.50 31.29 2.64
C LYS A 142 15.33 30.88 3.55
N GLU A 143 15.26 31.47 4.73
CA GLU A 143 14.19 31.22 5.68
C GLU A 143 12.89 31.95 5.27
N GLY A 144 11.76 31.49 5.82
CA GLY A 144 10.44 32.10 5.61
C GLY A 144 9.67 31.56 4.41
N ARG A 145 8.59 32.28 4.05
CA ARG A 145 7.65 31.85 3.01
C ARG A 145 8.20 32.15 1.60
N LEU A 146 8.87 31.17 1.01
CA LEU A 146 9.42 31.26 -0.34
C LEU A 146 8.41 30.87 -1.43
N LYS A 147 8.49 31.53 -2.58
CA LYS A 147 7.78 31.11 -3.80
C LYS A 147 8.68 30.18 -4.62
N TRP A 148 8.24 28.95 -4.85
CA TRP A 148 8.99 27.95 -5.61
C TRP A 148 8.43 27.82 -7.03
N LYS A 149 9.20 28.28 -8.02
CA LYS A 149 8.98 28.06 -9.45
C LYS A 149 9.42 26.65 -9.81
N ASN A 150 8.49 25.86 -10.33
CA ASN A 150 8.74 24.51 -10.82
C ASN A 150 8.58 24.48 -12.34
N CYS A 151 9.62 24.06 -13.05
CA CYS A 151 9.52 23.90 -14.50
C CYS A 151 8.73 22.65 -14.89
N HIS A 152 8.20 22.63 -16.11
CA HIS A 152 7.43 21.50 -16.62
C HIS A 152 8.22 20.18 -16.56
N ARG A 153 9.51 20.21 -16.89
CA ARG A 153 10.43 19.05 -16.80
C ARG A 153 10.69 18.56 -15.37
N TYR A 154 10.63 19.45 -14.37
CA TYR A 154 10.72 19.07 -12.96
C TYR A 154 9.48 18.28 -12.55
N LEU A 155 8.28 18.83 -12.84
CA LEU A 155 7.00 18.24 -12.45
C LEU A 155 6.67 16.99 -13.25
N GLY A 156 6.62 17.07 -14.58
CA GLY A 156 6.12 16.03 -15.47
C GLY A 156 7.14 14.97 -15.88
N THR A 157 8.36 14.99 -15.33
CA THR A 157 9.34 13.95 -15.65
C THR A 157 10.11 13.50 -14.42
N THR A 158 10.82 14.41 -13.76
CA THR A 158 11.73 14.00 -12.68
C THR A 158 10.94 13.61 -11.43
N LYS A 159 9.96 14.43 -11.04
CA LYS A 159 9.07 14.14 -9.90
C LYS A 159 8.21 12.90 -10.14
N GLU A 160 7.65 12.74 -11.33
CA GLU A 160 6.82 11.56 -11.65
C GLU A 160 7.61 10.25 -11.62
N LYS A 161 8.83 10.23 -12.18
CA LYS A 161 9.73 9.08 -12.07
C LYS A 161 10.05 8.76 -10.62
N LEU A 162 10.32 9.79 -9.80
CA LEU A 162 10.60 9.59 -8.37
C LEU A 162 9.38 9.01 -7.63
N CYS A 163 8.18 9.55 -7.89
CA CYS A 163 6.94 9.02 -7.32
C CYS A 163 6.68 7.56 -7.72
N GLU A 164 6.96 7.19 -8.97
CA GLU A 164 6.82 5.83 -9.45
C GLU A 164 7.80 4.87 -8.74
N LEU A 165 9.06 5.26 -8.57
CA LEU A 165 10.02 4.45 -7.79
C LEU A 165 9.57 4.24 -6.34
N TYR A 166 9.06 5.29 -5.67
CA TYR A 166 8.51 5.15 -4.32
C TYR A 166 7.27 4.26 -4.27
N ARG A 167 6.41 4.31 -5.29
CA ARG A 167 5.25 3.42 -5.42
C ARG A 167 5.70 1.96 -5.51
N ILE A 168 6.69 1.68 -6.37
CA ILE A 168 7.27 0.34 -6.53
C ILE A 168 7.88 -0.15 -5.21
N GLN A 169 8.70 0.68 -4.55
CA GLN A 169 9.32 0.38 -3.26
C GLN A 169 8.26 0.06 -2.20
N THR A 170 7.23 0.90 -2.08
CA THR A 170 6.13 0.69 -1.12
C THR A 170 5.36 -0.60 -1.40
N ALA A 171 5.06 -0.89 -2.67
CA ALA A 171 4.37 -2.14 -3.06
C ALA A 171 5.23 -3.38 -2.77
N HIS A 172 6.54 -3.29 -3.00
CA HIS A 172 7.49 -4.35 -2.69
C HIS A 172 7.56 -4.61 -1.19
N ARG A 173 7.74 -3.57 -0.36
CA ARG A 173 7.74 -3.70 1.10
C ARG A 173 6.44 -4.33 1.62
N ARG A 174 5.27 -3.91 1.13
CA ARG A 174 3.99 -4.53 1.48
C ARG A 174 3.93 -6.03 1.13
N THR A 175 4.51 -6.41 0.00
CA THR A 175 4.58 -7.82 -0.41
C THR A 175 5.47 -8.63 0.53
N LEU A 176 6.66 -8.11 0.87
CA LEU A 176 7.57 -8.76 1.81
C LEU A 176 6.93 -8.91 3.20
N GLN A 177 6.32 -7.84 3.71
CA GLN A 177 5.61 -7.85 4.99
C GLN A 177 4.48 -8.88 5.00
N GLY A 178 3.67 -8.95 3.92
CA GLY A 178 2.60 -9.93 3.80
C GLY A 178 3.12 -11.37 3.75
N ARG A 179 4.25 -11.62 3.06
CA ARG A 179 4.88 -12.96 3.02
C ARG A 179 5.38 -13.38 4.40
N LEU A 180 6.09 -12.48 5.09
CA LEU A 180 6.59 -12.71 6.44
C LEU A 180 5.44 -12.95 7.42
N SER A 181 4.38 -12.14 7.36
CA SER A 181 3.18 -12.33 8.19
C SER A 181 2.54 -13.69 7.94
N ASN A 182 2.38 -14.09 6.68
CA ASN A 182 1.85 -15.41 6.34
C ASN A 182 2.77 -16.56 6.82
N LYS A 183 4.10 -16.35 6.86
CA LYS A 183 5.05 -17.33 7.39
C LYS A 183 4.85 -17.51 8.90
N ILE A 184 4.80 -16.40 9.64
CA ILE A 184 4.58 -16.40 11.10
C ILE A 184 3.20 -17.01 11.43
N LEU A 185 2.14 -16.61 10.72
CA LEU A 185 0.78 -17.10 10.94
C LEU A 185 0.62 -18.61 10.66
N ARG A 186 1.50 -19.20 9.85
CA ARG A 186 1.53 -20.66 9.64
C ARG A 186 2.14 -21.41 10.82
N VAL A 187 3.03 -20.76 11.59
CA VAL A 187 3.61 -21.34 12.81
C VAL A 187 2.60 -21.26 13.95
N GLY A 188 1.98 -20.09 14.14
CA GLY A 188 1.02 -19.93 15.23
C GLY A 188 0.02 -18.80 15.04
N LYS A 189 -1.10 -18.93 15.73
CA LYS A 189 -2.21 -17.97 15.72
C LYS A 189 -2.10 -16.95 16.86
N TYR A 190 -1.42 -17.28 17.95
CA TYR A 190 -1.31 -16.40 19.12
C TYR A 190 0.02 -15.66 19.07
N ILE A 191 0.00 -14.40 18.64
CA ILE A 191 1.23 -13.61 18.45
C ILE A 191 1.49 -12.70 19.65
N LYS A 192 2.64 -12.89 20.31
CA LYS A 192 3.14 -12.02 21.37
C LYS A 192 4.17 -11.06 20.78
N LEU A 193 3.91 -9.77 20.94
CA LEU A 193 4.72 -8.67 20.42
C LEU A 193 4.93 -7.66 21.52
N GLU A 194 6.11 -7.04 21.56
CA GLU A 194 6.33 -5.85 22.37
C GLU A 194 5.60 -4.62 21.80
N SER A 195 5.33 -3.64 22.65
CA SER A 195 4.70 -2.40 22.25
C SER A 195 5.72 -1.49 21.55
N ILE A 196 5.73 -1.51 20.23
CA ILE A 196 6.67 -0.71 19.44
C ILE A 196 6.09 0.69 19.18
N MET A 197 6.71 1.74 19.73
CA MET A 197 6.49 3.13 19.31
C MET A 197 7.32 3.46 18.06
N ALA A 198 6.96 2.92 16.89
CA ALA A 198 7.58 3.33 15.64
C ALA A 198 6.62 3.23 14.46
N GLY A 199 6.44 4.34 13.74
CA GLY A 199 5.52 4.48 12.59
C GLY A 199 5.80 3.53 11.40
N GLY A 200 6.82 2.67 11.46
CA GLY A 200 7.14 1.64 10.47
C GLY A 200 6.52 0.26 10.72
N ALA A 201 6.20 -0.09 11.98
CA ALA A 201 5.65 -1.40 12.35
C ALA A 201 4.14 -1.55 12.04
N CYS A 202 3.47 -0.45 11.71
CA CYS A 202 2.00 -0.36 11.63
C CYS A 202 1.36 -1.31 10.60
N ALA A 203 2.08 -1.72 9.55
CA ALA A 203 1.54 -2.60 8.50
C ALA A 203 1.62 -4.09 8.84
N LEU A 204 2.68 -4.53 9.54
CA LEU A 204 2.80 -5.92 10.02
C LEU A 204 1.80 -6.17 11.16
N MET A 205 1.70 -5.20 12.07
CA MET A 205 0.76 -5.22 13.21
C MET A 205 -0.71 -5.25 12.78
N GLY A 206 -1.07 -4.67 11.64
CA GLY A 206 -2.45 -4.73 11.12
C GLY A 206 -2.82 -6.06 10.45
N VAL A 207 -1.84 -6.93 10.19
CA VAL A 207 -2.05 -8.27 9.62
C VAL A 207 -1.93 -9.37 10.68
N LEU A 208 -1.14 -9.12 11.74
CA LEU A 208 -0.90 -10.06 12.85
C LEU A 208 -1.84 -9.87 14.05
N LYS A 209 -2.59 -8.77 14.12
CA LYS A 209 -3.64 -8.54 15.12
C LYS A 209 -5.00 -9.07 14.66
#